data_AF-A0A7E6DHT9-F1
#
_entry.id   AF-A0A7E6DHT9-F1
#
_cell.length_a   1.000
_cell.length_b   1.000
_cell.length_c   1.000
_cell.angle_alpha   90.00
_cell.angle_beta   90.00
_cell.angle_gamma   90.00
#
_symmetry.space_group_name_H-M   'P 1'
#
loop_
_entity.id
_entity.type
_entity.pdbx_description
1 polymer ?
#
loop_
_entity_poly.entity_id
_entity_poly.type
_entity_poly.pdbx_seq_one_letter_code
_entity_poly.pdbx_strand_id
1 'polypeptide(L)'
;MREKHRLVASGAHPNRGSNPQLRLKDDDSGDHDQNEENSTQKDGEKEKMDRDKGQSSSKRKAVVPGPAEHPLQYNYTFWYSRRTPGRPTSSQSYEQNIKQIGTFASVEQFWRFYSHMVRPGDLTGHSDFHLFKEGIKPMWEDDANKNGGKWIIRLRKGLASRCWENLILAMLGEQFMVGEEICGAVVSVRFQEDIISIWNKTASDQATTARIRDTLRRVLNLPPNTIMEYKTHTDSIKAWEEFHGLVNSSGPADRTLPSVSHTQGTTPAFEIQKSPCERAQLAVTPPVCALPERTGVCGWPSPLPSEGRP
;
A
#
# COMPACT_ATOMS: atom_id res chain seq x y z
N MET A 1 53.30 7.51 1.74
CA MET A 1 54.58 7.76 1.05
C MET A 1 54.57 6.93 -0.22
N ARG A 2 54.83 7.53 -1.40
CA ARG A 2 54.95 6.90 -2.74
C ARG A 2 53.62 6.37 -3.32
N GLU A 3 53.28 6.50 -4.59
CA GLU A 3 53.87 7.16 -5.76
C GLU A 3 52.74 7.29 -6.80
N LYS A 4 52.56 8.45 -7.43
CA LYS A 4 51.70 8.60 -8.62
C LYS A 4 52.60 8.62 -9.85
N HIS A 5 52.49 7.60 -10.69
CA HIS A 5 53.05 7.60 -12.04
C HIS A 5 51.96 7.77 -13.09
N ARG A 6 52.36 8.50 -14.12
CA ARG A 6 51.62 9.17 -15.21
C ARG A 6 51.63 8.30 -16.47
N LEU A 7 50.64 8.48 -17.37
CA LEU A 7 50.61 8.36 -18.86
C LEU A 7 49.14 8.05 -19.28
N VAL A 8 48.35 8.82 -20.07
CA VAL A 8 48.47 9.40 -21.44
C VAL A 8 48.62 8.27 -22.48
N ALA A 9 47.85 8.08 -23.57
CA ALA A 9 46.75 8.79 -24.26
C ALA A 9 46.04 7.85 -25.29
N SER A 10 44.86 8.30 -25.77
CA SER A 10 44.33 8.27 -27.15
C SER A 10 44.24 6.97 -28.00
N GLY A 11 43.06 6.77 -28.62
CA GLY A 11 42.99 6.46 -30.06
C GLY A 11 41.97 5.43 -30.56
N ALA A 12 40.89 5.95 -31.15
CA ALA A 12 40.20 5.49 -32.38
C ALA A 12 39.41 4.15 -32.48
N HIS A 13 38.14 4.31 -32.91
CA HIS A 13 37.26 3.31 -33.52
C HIS A 13 37.74 2.87 -34.93
N PRO A 14 37.25 1.73 -35.47
CA PRO A 14 36.13 1.82 -36.43
C PRO A 14 35.09 0.68 -36.37
N ASN A 15 33.98 0.96 -37.05
CA ASN A 15 32.72 0.23 -37.23
C ASN A 15 32.79 -0.81 -38.39
N ARG A 16 32.10 -1.96 -38.27
CA ARG A 16 31.64 -2.91 -39.34
C ARG A 16 30.57 -3.81 -38.67
N GLY A 17 29.29 -3.84 -39.08
CA GLY A 17 28.72 -4.37 -40.33
C GLY A 17 28.06 -5.74 -40.02
N SER A 18 26.75 -5.81 -39.75
CA SER A 18 25.62 -6.05 -40.67
C SER A 18 25.20 -7.53 -40.90
N ASN A 19 23.97 -7.86 -40.45
CA ASN A 19 22.95 -8.82 -40.96
C ASN A 19 23.16 -10.35 -40.77
N PRO A 20 22.10 -11.23 -40.87
CA PRO A 20 20.72 -10.97 -41.29
C PRO A 20 19.56 -11.66 -40.54
N GLN A 21 18.40 -11.11 -40.85
CA GLN A 21 17.01 -11.53 -40.67
C GLN A 21 16.66 -12.74 -41.56
N LEU A 22 16.02 -13.77 -40.99
CA LEU A 22 15.49 -14.92 -41.73
C LEU A 22 13.99 -14.74 -41.99
N ARG A 23 13.61 -14.83 -43.27
CA ARG A 23 12.24 -14.84 -43.77
C ARG A 23 12.14 -15.91 -44.86
N LEU A 24 10.95 -16.50 -44.96
CA LEU A 24 10.36 -17.29 -46.04
C LEU A 24 10.52 -18.81 -46.01
N LYS A 25 9.37 -19.48 -45.90
CA LYS A 25 8.94 -20.46 -46.89
C LYS A 25 7.41 -20.43 -47.00
N ASP A 26 6.96 -19.94 -48.14
CA ASP A 26 5.63 -20.17 -48.70
C ASP A 26 5.64 -21.57 -49.33
N ASP A 27 4.54 -22.32 -49.19
CA ASP A 27 4.15 -23.39 -50.12
C ASP A 27 2.61 -23.42 -50.17
N ASP A 28 2.13 -23.77 -51.35
CA ASP A 28 0.99 -23.21 -52.07
C ASP A 28 -0.15 -24.23 -52.25
N SER A 29 -1.38 -23.72 -52.17
CA SER A 29 -2.65 -24.08 -52.83
C SER A 29 -3.10 -25.54 -53.07
N GLY A 30 -4.37 -25.79 -52.75
CA GLY A 30 -5.17 -26.93 -53.24
C GLY A 30 -6.64 -26.84 -52.81
N ASP A 31 -7.46 -26.32 -53.72
CA ASP A 31 -8.90 -25.99 -53.66
C ASP A 31 -9.82 -27.24 -53.79
N HIS A 32 -10.97 -27.28 -53.09
CA HIS A 32 -12.26 -27.68 -53.68
C HIS A 32 -13.47 -27.57 -52.72
N ASP A 33 -14.48 -26.93 -53.29
CA ASP A 33 -15.82 -26.57 -52.82
C ASP A 33 -16.86 -27.72 -52.75
N GLN A 34 -17.86 -27.53 -51.88
CA GLN A 34 -19.30 -27.89 -51.97
C GLN A 34 -19.71 -29.39 -52.06
N ASN A 35 -20.61 -29.85 -51.17
CA ASN A 35 -22.08 -29.85 -51.40
C ASN A 35 -22.87 -30.60 -50.31
N GLU A 36 -24.15 -30.24 -50.20
CA GLU A 36 -25.15 -30.58 -49.16
C GLU A 36 -25.87 -31.94 -49.33
N GLU A 37 -26.66 -32.27 -48.29
CA GLU A 37 -27.88 -33.12 -48.24
C GLU A 37 -27.75 -34.68 -48.29
N ASN A 38 -28.12 -35.39 -47.21
CA ASN A 38 -29.51 -35.80 -46.90
C ASN A 38 -29.61 -36.95 -45.85
N SER A 39 -30.67 -36.85 -45.02
CA SER A 39 -31.50 -37.92 -44.42
C SER A 39 -30.95 -38.95 -43.41
N THR A 40 -31.33 -38.70 -42.16
CA THR A 40 -32.09 -39.56 -41.20
C THR A 40 -31.69 -41.02 -40.87
N GLN A 41 -31.64 -41.22 -39.54
CA GLN A 41 -32.11 -42.34 -38.69
C GLN A 41 -31.09 -43.25 -38.01
N LYS A 42 -30.96 -42.97 -36.69
CA LYS A 42 -31.13 -43.87 -35.53
C LYS A 42 -30.15 -45.04 -35.29
N ASP A 43 -29.42 -44.89 -34.20
CA ASP A 43 -29.47 -45.70 -32.96
C ASP A 43 -28.06 -46.03 -32.43
N GLY A 44 -27.90 -45.90 -31.11
CA GLY A 44 -26.90 -46.66 -30.36
C GLY A 44 -25.70 -45.90 -29.81
N GLU A 45 -25.71 -45.73 -28.49
CA GLU A 45 -24.54 -45.80 -27.60
C GLU A 45 -23.72 -44.52 -27.31
N LYS A 46 -23.97 -44.03 -26.08
CA LYS A 46 -23.20 -43.00 -25.38
C LYS A 46 -21.90 -43.60 -24.87
N GLU A 47 -20.77 -43.19 -25.43
CA GLU A 47 -19.48 -43.27 -24.75
C GLU A 47 -19.06 -41.90 -24.21
N LYS A 48 -18.91 -41.85 -22.89
CA LYS A 48 -18.57 -40.67 -22.10
C LYS A 48 -17.04 -40.52 -22.10
N MET A 49 -16.54 -39.67 -22.98
CA MET A 49 -15.11 -39.33 -23.02
C MET A 49 -14.80 -38.29 -21.93
N ASP A 50 -14.27 -38.77 -20.81
CA ASP A 50 -13.82 -37.97 -19.67
C ASP A 50 -12.61 -37.15 -20.09
N ARG A 51 -12.80 -35.84 -20.27
CA ARG A 51 -11.76 -34.91 -20.68
C ARG A 51 -11.09 -34.37 -19.42
N ASP A 52 -10.21 -35.18 -18.85
CA ASP A 52 -9.33 -34.80 -17.73
C ASP A 52 -8.38 -33.67 -18.16
N LYS A 53 -8.85 -32.42 -18.01
CA LYS A 53 -7.98 -31.26 -17.96
C LYS A 53 -7.30 -31.28 -16.60
N GLY A 54 -6.18 -32.00 -16.54
CA GLY A 54 -5.24 -31.98 -15.43
C GLY A 54 -4.84 -30.54 -15.09
N GLN A 55 -5.54 -29.97 -14.11
CA GLN A 55 -5.12 -28.76 -13.44
C GLN A 55 -3.89 -29.17 -12.63
N SER A 56 -2.71 -28.88 -13.16
CA SER A 56 -1.42 -28.99 -12.47
C SER A 56 -1.45 -28.11 -11.23
N SER A 57 -2.06 -28.61 -10.16
CA SER A 57 -1.85 -28.16 -8.79
C SER A 57 -0.47 -28.65 -8.39
N SER A 58 0.55 -27.92 -8.85
CA SER A 58 1.89 -28.07 -8.30
C SER A 58 1.76 -27.79 -6.81
N LYS A 59 1.70 -28.86 -6.00
CA LYS A 59 1.70 -28.78 -4.53
C LYS A 59 2.93 -27.96 -4.16
N ARG A 60 2.73 -26.66 -3.88
CA ARG A 60 3.81 -25.77 -3.47
C ARG A 60 4.37 -26.37 -2.18
N LYS A 61 5.64 -26.73 -2.21
CA LYS A 61 6.35 -27.27 -1.05
C LYS A 61 6.25 -26.23 0.07
N ALA A 62 5.90 -26.67 1.28
CA ALA A 62 5.83 -25.78 2.44
C ALA A 62 7.17 -25.05 2.62
N VAL A 63 7.12 -23.75 2.87
CA VAL A 63 8.31 -22.94 3.13
C VAL A 63 8.79 -23.25 4.54
N VAL A 64 10.05 -23.65 4.67
CA VAL A 64 10.67 -24.01 5.95
C VAL A 64 12.01 -23.28 6.12
N PRO A 65 12.47 -23.04 7.36
CA PRO A 65 13.80 -22.50 7.61
C PRO A 65 14.88 -23.42 7.05
N GLY A 66 15.93 -22.85 6.47
CA GLY A 66 17.11 -23.57 6.01
C GLY A 66 18.03 -23.99 7.18
N PRO A 67 19.06 -24.83 6.91
CA PRO A 67 20.07 -25.16 7.90
C PRO A 67 20.76 -23.89 8.43
N ALA A 68 20.89 -23.79 9.75
CA ALA A 68 21.50 -22.65 10.45
C ALA A 68 20.81 -21.28 10.23
N GLU A 69 19.58 -21.27 9.72
CA GLU A 69 18.75 -20.05 9.68
C GLU A 69 18.01 -19.85 11.01
N HIS A 70 17.69 -18.60 11.35
CA HIS A 70 16.94 -18.26 12.55
C HIS A 70 15.44 -18.36 12.27
N PRO A 71 14.73 -19.33 12.85
CA PRO A 71 13.31 -19.54 12.56
C PRO A 71 12.46 -18.37 13.08
N LEU A 72 11.44 -18.00 12.32
CA LEU A 72 10.39 -17.11 12.78
C LEU A 72 9.29 -17.91 13.49
N GLN A 73 8.53 -17.24 14.35
CA GLN A 73 7.39 -17.85 15.04
C GLN A 73 6.28 -18.29 14.05
N TYR A 74 6.09 -17.51 12.99
CA TYR A 74 5.14 -17.78 11.91
C TYR A 74 5.83 -17.56 10.56
N ASN A 75 5.36 -18.25 9.53
CA ASN A 75 5.66 -17.89 8.15
C ASN A 75 4.93 -16.60 7.79
N TYR A 76 5.55 -15.76 6.97
CA TYR A 76 4.95 -14.52 6.49
C TYR A 76 5.04 -14.42 4.98
N THR A 77 4.11 -13.68 4.38
CA THR A 77 3.99 -13.49 2.95
C THR A 77 3.95 -12.01 2.63
N PHE A 78 4.85 -11.56 1.75
CA PHE A 78 4.82 -10.23 1.17
C PHE A 78 3.81 -10.16 0.02
N TRP A 79 3.06 -9.06 -0.03
CA TRP A 79 2.18 -8.71 -1.13
C TRP A 79 2.40 -7.28 -1.57
N TYR A 80 2.10 -7.00 -2.83
CA TYR A 80 2.12 -5.66 -3.40
C TYR A 80 0.84 -5.38 -4.17
N SER A 81 0.29 -4.19 -4.00
CA SER A 81 -0.81 -3.69 -4.83
C SER A 81 -0.52 -2.29 -5.33
N ARG A 82 -1.00 -2.01 -6.54
CA ARG A 82 -0.96 -0.66 -7.12
C ARG A 82 -2.34 -0.29 -7.61
N ARG A 83 -2.87 0.83 -7.14
CA ARG A 83 -4.15 1.37 -7.59
C ARG A 83 -3.93 2.27 -8.80
N THR A 84 -4.71 2.03 -9.85
CA THR A 84 -4.79 2.94 -10.99
C THR A 84 -5.84 3.99 -10.68
N PRO A 85 -5.51 5.30 -10.67
CA PRO A 85 -6.50 6.35 -10.48
C PRO A 85 -7.65 6.23 -11.51
N GLY A 86 -8.89 6.43 -11.06
CA GLY A 86 -10.07 6.44 -11.94
C GLY A 86 -10.76 5.10 -12.19
N ARG A 87 -10.25 3.97 -11.68
CA ARG A 87 -11.01 2.71 -11.68
C ARG A 87 -11.77 2.52 -10.35
N PRO A 88 -13.10 2.31 -10.37
CA PRO A 88 -13.84 1.92 -9.17
C PRO A 88 -13.27 0.61 -8.63
N THR A 89 -12.98 0.58 -7.32
CA THR A 89 -12.38 -0.58 -6.66
C THR A 89 -13.51 -1.49 -6.17
N SER A 90 -13.93 -2.48 -6.94
CA SER A 90 -14.75 -3.59 -6.42
C SER A 90 -13.86 -4.60 -5.66
N SER A 91 -14.45 -5.42 -4.79
CA SER A 91 -13.74 -6.49 -4.07
C SER A 91 -12.99 -7.44 -5.01
N GLN A 92 -13.64 -7.88 -6.10
CA GLN A 92 -13.01 -8.69 -7.15
C GLN A 92 -11.83 -7.97 -7.83
N SER A 93 -11.97 -6.66 -8.10
CA SER A 93 -10.87 -5.89 -8.67
C SER A 93 -9.71 -5.73 -7.68
N TYR A 94 -9.99 -5.68 -6.38
CA TYR A 94 -8.96 -5.58 -5.35
C TYR A 94 -8.15 -6.88 -5.26
N GLU A 95 -8.83 -8.03 -5.21
CA GLU A 95 -8.18 -9.34 -5.18
C GLU A 95 -7.30 -9.57 -6.42
N GLN A 96 -7.72 -9.11 -7.60
CA GLN A 96 -6.91 -9.19 -8.82
C GLN A 96 -5.69 -8.25 -8.83
N ASN A 97 -5.75 -7.15 -8.07
CA ASN A 97 -4.70 -6.13 -8.04
C ASN A 97 -3.66 -6.36 -6.94
N ILE A 98 -3.91 -7.28 -5.99
CA ILE A 98 -2.96 -7.66 -4.96
C ILE A 98 -2.16 -8.89 -5.40
N LYS A 99 -0.84 -8.73 -5.48
CA LYS A 99 0.07 -9.76 -5.98
C LYS A 99 0.96 -10.26 -4.87
N GLN A 100 1.01 -11.57 -4.68
CA GLN A 100 1.96 -12.21 -3.78
C GLN A 100 3.38 -12.08 -4.36
N ILE A 101 4.31 -11.58 -3.55
CA ILE A 101 5.74 -11.49 -3.90
C ILE A 101 6.44 -12.80 -3.51
N GLY A 102 6.21 -13.28 -2.29
CA GLY A 102 6.84 -14.49 -1.78
C GLY A 102 6.58 -14.71 -0.29
N THR A 103 6.87 -15.93 0.14
CA THR A 103 6.67 -16.40 1.52
C THR A 103 8.02 -16.81 2.11
N PHE A 104 8.22 -16.55 3.40
CA PHE A 104 9.45 -16.85 4.13
C PHE A 104 9.16 -17.36 5.54
N ALA A 105 10.08 -18.17 6.07
CA ALA A 105 9.98 -18.85 7.35
C ALA A 105 11.11 -18.51 8.34
N SER A 106 12.13 -17.76 7.90
CA SER A 106 13.30 -17.40 8.70
C SER A 106 13.70 -15.94 8.53
N VAL A 107 14.52 -15.43 9.44
CA VAL A 107 15.08 -14.07 9.40
C VAL A 107 15.94 -13.86 8.16
N GLU A 108 16.74 -14.86 7.77
CA GLU A 108 17.59 -14.81 6.57
C GLU A 108 16.74 -14.76 5.31
N GLN A 109 15.70 -15.58 5.23
CA GLN A 109 14.78 -15.57 4.09
C GLN A 109 14.04 -14.22 4.00
N PHE A 110 13.62 -13.65 5.13
CA PHE A 110 13.08 -12.29 5.17
C PHE A 110 14.04 -11.28 4.54
N TRP A 111 15.30 -11.26 4.97
CA TRP A 111 16.29 -10.32 4.45
C TRP A 111 16.63 -10.57 2.97
N ARG A 112 16.57 -11.82 2.48
CA ARG A 112 16.70 -12.12 1.04
C ARG A 112 15.61 -11.44 0.22
N PHE A 113 14.36 -11.45 0.68
CA PHE A 113 13.28 -10.70 0.02
C PHE A 113 13.47 -9.19 0.19
N TYR A 114 13.58 -8.73 1.44
CA TYR A 114 13.50 -7.32 1.78
C TYR A 114 14.64 -6.48 1.20
N SER A 115 15.85 -7.05 1.09
CA SER A 115 17.02 -6.37 0.47
C SER A 115 16.85 -6.09 -1.03
N HIS A 116 15.98 -6.81 -1.72
CA HIS A 116 15.69 -6.63 -3.16
C HIS A 116 14.41 -5.82 -3.41
N MET A 117 13.69 -5.44 -2.35
CA MET A 117 12.47 -4.64 -2.47
C MET A 117 12.80 -3.16 -2.51
N VAL A 118 12.10 -2.42 -3.38
CA VAL A 118 12.10 -0.95 -3.36
C VAL A 118 11.55 -0.48 -2.01
N ARG A 119 12.18 0.52 -1.40
CA ARG A 119 11.70 1.06 -0.12
C ARG A 119 10.37 1.80 -0.33
N PRO A 120 9.43 1.78 0.65
CA PRO A 120 8.14 2.45 0.49
C PRO A 120 8.22 3.92 0.08
N GLY A 121 9.19 4.67 0.63
CA GLY A 121 9.39 6.08 0.30
C GLY A 121 9.81 6.35 -1.15
N ASP A 122 10.33 5.34 -1.85
CA ASP A 122 10.80 5.43 -3.24
C ASP A 122 9.77 4.87 -4.24
N LEU A 123 8.65 4.33 -3.76
CA LEU A 123 7.56 3.87 -4.61
C LEU A 123 6.85 5.06 -5.27
N THR A 124 6.42 4.86 -6.51
CA THR A 124 5.63 5.84 -7.26
C THR A 124 4.15 5.48 -7.29
N GLY A 125 3.30 6.51 -7.35
CA GLY A 125 1.85 6.35 -7.41
C GLY A 125 1.21 5.79 -6.15
N HIS A 126 -0.08 5.46 -6.24
CA HIS A 126 -0.85 4.86 -5.15
C HIS A 126 -0.50 3.37 -5.03
N SER A 127 0.52 3.07 -4.23
CA SER A 127 1.06 1.73 -4.03
C SER A 127 0.95 1.30 -2.58
N ASP A 128 0.88 0.00 -2.35
CA ASP A 128 0.85 -0.59 -1.01
C ASP A 128 1.77 -1.82 -0.95
N PHE A 129 2.51 -1.95 0.16
CA PHE A 129 3.07 -3.24 0.58
C PHE A 129 2.27 -3.80 1.74
N HIS A 130 2.08 -5.11 1.72
CA HIS A 130 1.43 -5.85 2.78
C HIS A 130 2.35 -6.97 3.23
N LEU A 131 2.46 -7.19 4.54
CA LEU A 131 3.17 -8.32 5.11
C LEU A 131 2.23 -8.99 6.11
N PHE A 132 1.72 -10.18 5.75
CA PHE A 132 0.74 -10.92 6.54
C PHE A 132 1.26 -12.30 6.86
N LYS A 133 0.78 -12.89 7.96
CA LYS A 133 1.06 -14.30 8.26
C LYS A 133 0.61 -15.18 7.09
N GLU A 134 1.34 -16.25 6.81
CA GLU A 134 0.99 -17.21 5.77
C GLU A 134 -0.43 -17.74 6.01
N GLY A 135 -1.23 -17.81 4.94
CA GLY A 135 -2.63 -18.22 4.99
C GLY A 135 -3.63 -17.09 5.24
N ILE A 136 -3.19 -15.90 5.66
CA ILE A 136 -4.06 -14.73 5.83
C ILE A 136 -3.92 -13.79 4.63
N LYS A 137 -5.01 -13.57 3.89
CA LYS A 137 -5.04 -12.60 2.79
C LYS A 137 -5.13 -11.17 3.35
N PRO A 138 -4.50 -10.15 2.72
CA PRO A 138 -4.58 -8.74 3.14
C PRO A 138 -5.92 -8.08 2.80
N MET A 139 -7.03 -8.73 3.18
CA MET A 139 -8.40 -8.34 2.84
C MET A 139 -9.29 -8.52 4.06
N TRP A 140 -10.30 -7.69 4.21
CA TRP A 140 -11.20 -7.74 5.37
C TRP A 140 -12.15 -8.94 5.31
N GLU A 141 -12.36 -9.50 4.11
CA GLU A 141 -13.17 -10.69 3.85
C GLU A 141 -12.50 -11.98 4.34
N ASP A 142 -11.18 -11.96 4.60
CA ASP A 142 -10.47 -13.10 5.15
C ASP A 142 -11.00 -13.45 6.55
N ASP A 143 -11.16 -14.73 6.84
CA ASP A 143 -11.72 -15.21 8.10
C ASP A 143 -10.95 -14.72 9.33
N ALA A 144 -9.64 -14.52 9.22
CA ALA A 144 -8.83 -13.99 10.31
C ALA A 144 -9.01 -12.47 10.51
N ASN A 145 -9.53 -11.75 9.51
CA ASN A 145 -9.68 -10.29 9.56
C ASN A 145 -11.12 -9.84 9.74
N LYS A 146 -12.14 -10.64 9.43
CA LYS A 146 -13.55 -10.19 9.40
C LYS A 146 -14.08 -9.60 10.72
N ASN A 147 -13.57 -10.07 11.87
CA ASN A 147 -13.94 -9.57 13.21
C ASN A 147 -12.90 -8.59 13.79
N GLY A 148 -11.92 -8.22 12.97
CA GLY A 148 -10.74 -7.49 13.38
C GLY A 148 -10.81 -6.00 13.16
N GLY A 149 -9.65 -5.38 13.33
CA GLY A 149 -9.45 -3.98 13.03
C GLY A 149 -7.99 -3.66 12.83
N LYS A 150 -7.69 -2.37 12.70
CA LYS A 150 -6.34 -1.89 12.45
C LYS A 150 -6.05 -0.60 13.19
N TRP A 151 -4.84 -0.52 13.71
CA TRP A 151 -4.23 0.77 14.08
C TRP A 151 -3.70 1.44 12.83
N ILE A 152 -3.96 2.73 12.68
CA ILE A 152 -3.60 3.56 11.54
C ILE A 152 -2.76 4.74 12.04
N ILE A 153 -1.63 4.96 11.38
CA ILE A 153 -0.77 6.11 11.64
C ILE A 153 -0.50 6.80 10.30
N ARG A 154 -0.89 8.08 10.22
CA ARG A 154 -0.61 8.93 9.07
C ARG A 154 0.73 9.61 9.28
N LEU A 155 1.58 9.52 8.27
CA LEU A 155 2.96 9.98 8.29
C LEU A 155 3.17 11.02 7.19
N ARG A 156 3.86 12.11 7.53
CA ARG A 156 4.43 12.98 6.51
C ARG A 156 5.41 12.20 5.63
N LYS A 157 5.57 12.64 4.38
CA LYS A 157 6.54 12.08 3.43
C LYS A 157 7.96 12.02 4.01
N GLY A 158 8.71 11.00 3.61
CA GLY A 158 10.08 10.74 4.05
C GLY A 158 10.21 9.90 5.33
N LEU A 159 9.12 9.62 6.04
CA LEU A 159 9.16 8.77 7.25
C LEU A 159 8.81 7.29 6.98
N ALA A 160 8.06 7.01 5.91
CA ALA A 160 7.46 5.70 5.67
C ALA A 160 8.47 4.55 5.64
N SER A 161 9.62 4.71 4.98
CA SER A 161 10.61 3.63 4.85
C SER A 161 11.14 3.15 6.20
N ARG A 162 11.51 4.08 7.09
CA ARG A 162 12.03 3.76 8.42
C ARG A 162 10.94 3.21 9.34
N CYS A 163 9.76 3.85 9.34
CA CYS A 163 8.65 3.38 10.16
C CYS A 163 8.16 1.99 9.71
N TRP A 164 8.14 1.72 8.41
CA TRP A 164 7.81 0.41 7.87
C TRP A 164 8.82 -0.66 8.30
N GLU A 165 10.12 -0.39 8.19
CA GLU A 165 11.17 -1.32 8.62
C GLU A 165 11.04 -1.62 10.13
N ASN A 166 10.92 -0.59 10.97
CA ASN A 166 10.74 -0.79 12.41
C ASN A 166 9.46 -1.59 12.74
N LEU A 167 8.36 -1.33 12.02
CA LEU A 167 7.09 -2.02 12.22
C LEU A 167 7.21 -3.52 11.92
N ILE A 168 7.73 -3.87 10.73
CA ILE A 168 7.82 -5.26 10.32
C ILE A 168 8.85 -6.02 11.15
N LEU A 169 9.97 -5.41 11.54
CA LEU A 169 10.94 -6.05 12.43
C LEU A 169 10.34 -6.32 13.82
N ALA A 170 9.58 -5.37 14.37
CA ALA A 170 8.86 -5.58 15.62
C ALA A 170 7.80 -6.70 15.50
N MET A 171 7.11 -6.78 14.36
CA MET A 171 6.11 -7.82 14.10
C MET A 171 6.75 -9.20 13.98
N LEU A 172 7.81 -9.35 13.16
CA LEU A 172 8.51 -10.62 12.95
C LEU A 172 9.28 -11.08 14.20
N GLY A 173 9.77 -10.14 15.01
CA GLY A 173 10.41 -10.41 16.29
C GLY A 173 9.43 -10.56 17.47
N GLU A 174 8.15 -10.79 17.19
CA GLU A 174 7.06 -11.03 18.15
C GLU A 174 6.88 -9.93 19.22
N GLN A 175 7.38 -8.71 19.03
CA GLN A 175 7.47 -7.67 20.07
C GLN A 175 6.12 -7.15 20.60
N PHE A 176 5.01 -7.52 19.96
CA PHE A 176 3.66 -7.12 20.36
C PHE A 176 3.11 -7.92 21.55
N MET A 177 3.60 -9.15 21.77
CA MET A 177 3.25 -9.95 22.96
C MET A 177 1.72 -10.10 23.16
N VAL A 178 0.97 -10.30 22.06
CA VAL A 178 -0.51 -10.47 22.04
C VAL A 178 -0.91 -11.86 21.53
N GLY A 179 0.00 -12.84 21.61
CA GLY A 179 -0.23 -14.19 21.08
C GLY A 179 -0.53 -14.17 19.59
N GLU A 180 -1.61 -14.82 19.18
CA GLU A 180 -1.93 -14.98 17.76
C GLU A 180 -2.66 -13.79 17.12
N GLU A 181 -2.91 -12.72 17.87
CA GLU A 181 -3.80 -11.63 17.46
C GLU A 181 -3.32 -10.86 16.24
N ILE A 182 -2.01 -10.73 16.00
CA ILE A 182 -1.51 -10.01 14.83
C ILE A 182 -1.78 -10.81 13.55
N CYS A 183 -2.44 -10.17 12.58
CA CYS A 183 -2.67 -10.70 11.24
C CYS A 183 -1.56 -10.28 10.27
N GLY A 184 -1.21 -8.99 10.29
CA GLY A 184 -0.23 -8.42 9.36
C GLY A 184 -0.11 -6.91 9.45
N ALA A 185 0.74 -6.34 8.60
CA ALA A 185 1.02 -4.92 8.51
C ALA A 185 0.93 -4.43 7.06
N VAL A 186 0.56 -3.16 6.89
CA VAL A 186 0.43 -2.49 5.59
C VAL A 186 1.13 -1.14 5.63
N VAL A 187 1.88 -0.82 4.58
CA VAL A 187 2.30 0.55 4.28
C VAL A 187 1.68 0.98 2.94
N SER A 188 1.03 2.14 2.97
CA SER A 188 0.25 2.71 1.88
C SER A 188 0.85 4.05 1.48
N VAL A 189 1.41 4.10 0.28
CA VAL A 189 2.00 5.32 -0.29
C VAL A 189 0.90 6.10 -0.99
N ARG A 190 0.67 7.36 -0.58
CA ARG A 190 -0.33 8.26 -1.18
C ARG A 190 0.32 9.56 -1.64
N PHE A 191 -0.46 10.51 -2.14
CA PHE A 191 0.09 11.74 -2.70
C PHE A 191 0.68 12.66 -1.62
N GLN A 192 -0.11 13.02 -0.61
CA GLN A 192 0.29 14.00 0.42
C GLN A 192 0.98 13.38 1.63
N GLU A 193 0.64 12.14 1.95
CA GLU A 193 1.10 11.45 3.15
C GLU A 193 1.26 9.96 2.86
N ASP A 194 1.91 9.26 3.78
CA ASP A 194 1.99 7.81 3.79
C ASP A 194 1.24 7.29 5.02
N ILE A 195 0.67 6.09 4.90
CA ILE A 195 -0.11 5.50 5.97
C ILE A 195 0.50 4.17 6.31
N ILE A 196 0.82 3.94 7.59
CA ILE A 196 1.16 2.61 8.09
C ILE A 196 0.03 2.08 8.94
N SER A 197 -0.20 0.78 8.87
CA SER A 197 -1.19 0.12 9.70
C SER A 197 -0.76 -1.28 10.11
N ILE A 198 -1.25 -1.72 11.26
CA ILE A 198 -1.13 -3.10 11.75
C ILE A 198 -2.53 -3.62 12.07
N TRP A 199 -2.80 -4.85 11.64
CA TRP A 199 -4.11 -5.49 11.65
C TRP A 199 -4.11 -6.60 12.70
N ASN A 200 -5.22 -6.72 13.45
CA ASN A 200 -5.42 -7.78 14.43
C ASN A 200 -6.80 -8.43 14.31
N LYS A 201 -6.89 -9.68 14.80
CA LYS A 201 -8.05 -10.57 14.64
C LYS A 201 -9.30 -10.09 15.35
N THR A 202 -9.17 -9.54 16.55
CA THR A 202 -10.31 -9.26 17.44
C THR A 202 -10.40 -7.78 17.79
N ALA A 203 -11.31 -7.03 17.15
CA ALA A 203 -11.43 -5.59 17.40
C ALA A 203 -12.05 -5.23 18.75
N SER A 204 -12.86 -6.11 19.33
CA SER A 204 -13.50 -5.89 20.62
C SER A 204 -12.57 -6.10 21.82
N ASP A 205 -11.40 -6.71 21.62
CA ASP A 205 -10.43 -6.92 22.68
C ASP A 205 -9.63 -5.63 22.96
N GLN A 206 -10.10 -4.87 23.94
CA GLN A 206 -9.48 -3.60 24.35
C GLN A 206 -8.08 -3.79 24.94
N ALA A 207 -7.80 -4.92 25.61
CA ALA A 207 -6.49 -5.17 26.21
C ALA A 207 -5.45 -5.42 25.12
N THR A 208 -5.80 -6.24 24.12
CA THR A 208 -4.96 -6.49 22.95
C THR A 208 -4.72 -5.21 22.15
N THR A 209 -5.79 -4.48 21.79
CA THR A 209 -5.67 -3.26 20.98
C THR A 209 -4.87 -2.17 21.70
N ALA A 210 -5.02 -2.02 23.02
CA ALA A 210 -4.19 -1.10 23.81
C ALA A 210 -2.72 -1.52 23.84
N ARG A 211 -2.41 -2.82 24.02
CA ARG A 211 -1.03 -3.33 24.00
C ARG A 211 -0.36 -3.11 22.65
N ILE A 212 -1.10 -3.30 21.55
CA ILE A 212 -0.62 -3.02 20.20
C ILE A 212 -0.26 -1.54 20.05
N ARG A 213 -1.15 -0.63 20.48
CA ARG A 213 -0.91 0.81 20.45
C ARG A 213 0.37 1.20 21.19
N ASP A 214 0.54 0.68 22.40
CA ASP A 214 1.67 1.05 23.26
C ASP A 214 2.99 0.51 22.68
N THR A 215 2.95 -0.68 22.10
CA THR A 215 4.10 -1.25 21.36
C THR A 215 4.44 -0.42 20.13
N LEU A 216 3.46 -0.02 19.32
CA LEU A 216 3.67 0.85 18.15
C LEU A 216 4.38 2.15 18.53
N ARG A 217 3.93 2.82 19.60
CA ARG A 217 4.58 4.05 20.09
C ARG A 217 6.05 3.83 20.42
N ARG A 218 6.35 2.72 21.11
CA ARG A 218 7.71 2.35 21.51
C ARG A 218 8.62 2.04 20.32
N VAL A 219 8.19 1.17 19.41
CA VAL A 219 9.06 0.64 18.33
C VAL A 219 9.22 1.61 17.17
N LEU A 220 8.23 2.47 16.93
CA LEU A 220 8.28 3.45 15.85
C LEU A 220 8.96 4.77 16.27
N ASN A 221 9.27 4.93 17.56
CA ASN A 221 9.88 6.14 18.14
C ASN A 221 9.14 7.42 17.68
N LEU A 222 7.80 7.37 17.76
CA LEU A 222 6.95 8.46 17.28
C LEU A 222 6.88 9.58 18.33
N PRO A 223 6.81 10.85 17.90
CA PRO A 223 6.52 11.96 18.80
C PRO A 223 5.24 11.71 19.62
N PRO A 224 5.17 12.16 20.90
CA PRO A 224 4.02 11.90 21.77
C PRO A 224 2.68 12.42 21.23
N ASN A 225 2.73 13.45 20.38
CA ASN A 225 1.56 14.05 19.73
C ASN A 225 1.14 13.34 18.44
N THR A 226 1.79 12.24 18.06
CA THR A 226 1.42 11.49 16.87
C THR A 226 0.05 10.84 17.09
N ILE A 227 -0.90 11.19 16.24
CA ILE A 227 -2.25 10.66 16.28
C ILE A 227 -2.21 9.23 15.75
N MET A 228 -2.76 8.31 16.53
CA MET A 228 -2.98 6.93 16.15
C MET A 228 -4.48 6.68 16.23
N GLU A 229 -5.05 6.13 15.17
CA GLU A 229 -6.49 5.89 15.06
C GLU A 229 -6.73 4.38 14.96
N TYR A 230 -7.66 3.85 15.76
CA TYR A 230 -8.10 2.48 15.61
C TYR A 230 -9.41 2.45 14.82
N LYS A 231 -9.47 1.62 13.78
CA LYS A 231 -10.71 1.39 13.01
C LYS A 231 -11.01 -0.10 12.93
N THR A 232 -12.25 -0.47 13.21
CA THR A 232 -12.74 -1.81 12.88
C THR A 232 -12.78 -1.98 11.35
N HIS A 233 -12.66 -3.21 10.88
CA HIS A 233 -12.80 -3.47 9.46
C HIS A 233 -14.22 -3.19 8.96
N THR A 234 -15.24 -3.54 9.75
CA THR A 234 -16.65 -3.25 9.47
C THR A 234 -16.94 -1.76 9.29
N ASP A 235 -16.39 -0.91 10.15
CA ASP A 235 -16.61 0.54 10.04
C ASP A 235 -15.83 1.15 8.87
N SER A 236 -14.65 0.59 8.57
CA SER A 236 -13.84 1.01 7.41
C SER A 236 -14.56 0.74 6.08
N ILE A 237 -15.32 -0.36 5.98
CA ILE A 237 -16.10 -0.71 4.78
C ILE A 237 -17.27 0.26 4.62
N LYS A 238 -18.06 0.47 5.68
CA LYS A 238 -19.19 1.42 5.65
C LYS A 238 -18.76 2.82 5.25
N ALA A 239 -17.67 3.33 5.85
CA ALA A 239 -17.12 4.63 5.49
C ALA A 239 -16.65 4.69 4.03
N TRP A 240 -16.15 3.58 3.49
CA TRP A 240 -15.77 3.48 2.08
C TRP A 240 -16.99 3.49 1.16
N GLU A 241 -18.03 2.73 1.49
CA GLU A 241 -19.30 2.69 0.75
C GLU A 241 -20.02 4.05 0.76
N GLU A 242 -20.07 4.72 1.91
CA GLU A 242 -20.63 6.07 2.03
C GLU A 242 -19.88 7.08 1.16
N PHE A 243 -18.55 7.05 1.19
CA PHE A 243 -17.72 7.93 0.36
C PHE A 243 -17.98 7.69 -1.14
N HIS A 244 -18.03 6.43 -1.59
CA HIS A 244 -18.27 6.11 -2.99
C HIS A 244 -19.73 6.31 -3.43
N GLY A 245 -20.70 6.12 -2.53
CA GLY A 245 -22.11 6.45 -2.76
C GLY A 245 -22.33 7.96 -2.98
N LEU A 246 -21.56 8.80 -2.29
CA LEU A 246 -21.59 10.26 -2.48
C LEU A 246 -20.92 10.68 -3.81
N VAL A 247 -19.85 10.02 -4.23
CA VAL A 247 -19.19 10.31 -5.52
C VAL A 247 -20.05 9.88 -6.71
N ASN A 248 -20.80 8.77 -6.60
CA ASN A 248 -21.65 8.29 -7.69
C ASN A 248 -23.01 9.03 -7.79
N SER A 249 -23.46 9.68 -6.71
CA SER A 249 -24.68 10.50 -6.72
C SER A 249 -24.46 11.94 -7.22
N SER A 250 -23.20 12.33 -7.45
CA SER A 250 -22.81 13.66 -7.97
C SER A 250 -22.35 13.60 -9.45
N GLY A 251 -23.07 12.85 -10.29
CA GLY A 251 -22.97 12.96 -11.75
C GLY A 251 -23.57 14.28 -12.27
N PRO A 252 -23.21 14.74 -13.49
CA PRO A 252 -23.64 16.05 -13.98
C PRO A 252 -25.15 16.04 -14.18
N ALA A 253 -25.86 16.89 -13.43
CA ALA A 253 -27.27 17.13 -13.68
C ALA A 253 -27.44 17.60 -15.14
N ASP A 254 -28.21 16.84 -15.89
CA ASP A 254 -28.67 17.16 -17.22
C ASP A 254 -29.32 18.56 -17.20
N ARG A 255 -28.72 19.52 -17.90
CA ARG A 255 -29.29 20.85 -18.09
C ARG A 255 -30.35 20.76 -19.18
N THR A 256 -31.51 20.24 -18.85
CA THR A 256 -32.74 20.59 -19.55
C THR A 256 -33.39 21.76 -18.83
N LEU A 257 -33.28 22.94 -19.45
CA LEU A 257 -33.95 24.17 -19.00
C LEU A 257 -35.47 24.02 -19.17
N PRO A 258 -36.30 24.25 -18.14
CA PRO A 258 -37.68 24.64 -18.34
C PRO A 258 -37.78 26.17 -18.45
N SER A 259 -38.57 26.63 -19.41
CA SER A 259 -38.94 28.02 -19.63
C SER A 259 -39.58 28.66 -18.38
N VAL A 260 -39.10 29.83 -18.00
CA VAL A 260 -39.59 30.64 -16.89
C VAL A 260 -40.90 31.35 -17.27
N SER A 261 -41.95 31.14 -16.48
CA SER A 261 -43.07 32.08 -16.35
C SER A 261 -43.11 32.63 -14.93
N HIS A 262 -43.08 33.95 -14.81
CA HIS A 262 -43.11 34.71 -13.56
C HIS A 262 -44.39 34.50 -12.76
N THR A 263 -44.25 34.23 -11.46
CA THR A 263 -45.10 34.81 -10.41
C THR A 263 -44.30 34.95 -9.11
N GLN A 264 -44.51 36.08 -8.44
CA GLN A 264 -43.88 36.48 -7.19
C GLN A 264 -44.43 35.66 -6.02
N GLY A 265 -43.56 35.24 -5.10
CA GLY A 265 -43.93 34.55 -3.88
C GLY A 265 -42.75 34.46 -2.91
N THR A 266 -42.95 35.03 -1.73
CA THR A 266 -42.04 35.25 -0.61
C THR A 266 -41.34 33.96 -0.14
N THR A 267 -40.00 33.96 -0.08
CA THR A 267 -39.21 32.87 0.53
C THR A 267 -39.05 33.04 2.05
N PRO A 268 -39.22 31.97 2.84
CA PRO A 268 -38.82 31.91 4.23
C PRO A 268 -37.34 31.55 4.38
N ALA A 269 -36.73 31.95 5.49
CA ALA A 269 -35.39 31.53 5.89
C ALA A 269 -35.41 30.06 6.32
N PHE A 270 -34.63 29.21 5.65
CA PHE A 270 -34.27 27.88 6.12
C PHE A 270 -32.75 27.80 6.25
N GLU A 271 -32.32 27.58 7.49
CA GLU A 271 -30.95 27.49 7.95
C GLU A 271 -30.38 26.10 7.61
N ILE A 272 -29.36 26.05 6.77
CA ILE A 272 -28.63 24.82 6.47
C ILE A 272 -27.56 24.62 7.54
N GLN A 273 -27.81 23.70 8.48
CA GLN A 273 -26.81 23.18 9.40
C GLN A 273 -25.67 22.53 8.61
N LYS A 274 -24.48 23.13 8.69
CA LYS A 274 -23.23 22.53 8.22
C LYS A 274 -22.75 21.49 9.24
N SER A 275 -22.47 20.28 8.76
CA SER A 275 -21.81 19.21 9.52
C SER A 275 -20.36 19.60 9.89
N PRO A 276 -19.86 19.26 11.10
CA PRO A 276 -18.61 19.81 11.62
C PRO A 276 -17.40 18.92 11.27
N CYS A 277 -16.77 19.16 10.12
CA CYS A 277 -15.39 18.70 9.89
C CYS A 277 -14.66 19.52 8.82
N GLU A 278 -14.80 20.85 8.85
CA GLU A 278 -13.95 21.72 8.02
C GLU A 278 -13.86 23.12 8.63
N ARG A 279 -13.22 23.22 9.80
CA ARG A 279 -12.70 24.50 10.30
C ARG A 279 -11.56 24.29 11.29
N ALA A 280 -10.36 24.12 10.77
CA ALA A 280 -9.14 24.37 11.54
C ALA A 280 -7.99 24.75 10.60
N GLN A 281 -7.97 26.01 10.16
CA GLN A 281 -6.79 26.87 10.06
C GLN A 281 -7.14 28.12 9.28
N LEU A 282 -7.22 29.25 9.98
CA LEU A 282 -6.83 30.59 9.51
C LEU A 282 -7.12 31.59 10.64
N ALA A 283 -6.08 31.88 11.44
CA ALA A 283 -5.83 33.17 12.11
C ALA A 283 -4.81 32.95 13.23
N VAL A 284 -3.57 33.39 13.03
CA VAL A 284 -2.92 34.39 13.91
C VAL A 284 -1.82 35.08 13.08
N THR A 285 -2.16 36.22 12.48
CA THR A 285 -1.18 37.29 12.22
C THR A 285 -1.22 38.24 13.42
N PRO A 286 -0.09 38.57 14.06
CA PRO A 286 -0.07 39.62 15.08
C PRO A 286 -0.10 41.01 14.42
N PRO A 287 -0.69 42.03 15.07
CA PRO A 287 -0.71 43.38 14.53
C PRO A 287 0.63 44.10 14.73
N VAL A 288 1.01 44.87 13.73
CA VAL A 288 2.05 45.91 13.77
C VAL A 288 1.47 47.14 14.47
N CYS A 289 2.15 47.66 15.50
CA CYS A 289 2.13 49.10 15.81
C CYS A 289 3.29 49.52 16.73
N ALA A 290 4.07 50.47 16.18
CA ALA A 290 4.78 51.59 16.82
C ALA A 290 5.83 51.36 17.94
N LEU A 291 7.06 51.78 17.61
CA LEU A 291 8.17 52.12 18.50
C LEU A 291 7.81 53.26 19.48
N PRO A 292 8.59 53.38 20.57
CA PRO A 292 9.49 54.54 20.63
C PRO A 292 10.94 54.18 21.00
N GLU A 293 11.85 55.00 20.49
CA GLU A 293 13.29 55.02 20.77
C GLU A 293 13.59 55.31 22.25
N ARG A 294 14.59 54.64 22.84
CA ARG A 294 15.93 55.22 23.13
C ARG A 294 16.73 54.40 24.17
N THR A 295 17.98 54.14 23.77
CA THR A 295 19.23 54.15 24.55
C THR A 295 19.40 53.21 25.75
N GLY A 296 20.37 52.29 25.64
CA GLY A 296 20.97 51.60 26.79
C GLY A 296 22.03 50.59 26.35
N VAL A 297 23.29 51.02 26.41
CA VAL A 297 24.52 50.30 26.04
C VAL A 297 24.93 49.33 27.18
N CYS A 298 25.84 48.40 26.86
CA CYS A 298 26.66 47.52 27.73
C CYS A 298 26.08 46.10 27.93
N GLY A 299 26.79 44.99 27.74
CA GLY A 299 28.19 44.69 27.42
C GLY A 299 28.39 43.19 27.72
N TRP A 300 29.02 42.45 26.80
CA TRP A 300 29.46 41.07 27.03
C TRP A 300 30.75 41.04 27.86
N PRO A 301 31.00 39.96 28.61
CA PRO A 301 32.25 39.25 28.34
C PRO A 301 32.14 37.71 28.35
N SER A 302 33.09 37.15 27.60
CA SER A 302 33.41 35.75 27.26
C SER A 302 33.69 34.80 28.44
N PRO A 303 33.80 33.46 28.19
CA PRO A 303 33.83 32.42 29.20
C PRO A 303 35.24 32.02 29.67
N LEU A 304 35.34 31.43 30.87
CA LEU A 304 36.55 30.83 31.45
C LEU A 304 36.42 29.29 31.60
N PRO A 305 37.54 28.56 31.72
CA PRO A 305 37.71 27.23 31.15
C PRO A 305 37.62 26.05 32.14
N SER A 306 37.70 24.87 31.53
CA SER A 306 37.80 23.51 32.07
C SER A 306 38.84 23.30 33.18
N GLU A 307 38.47 22.52 34.20
CA GLU A 307 39.40 21.68 34.96
C GLU A 307 38.92 20.23 34.95
N GLY A 308 39.89 19.33 34.86
CA GLY A 308 39.69 17.90 34.99
C GLY A 308 40.64 17.29 36.00
N ARG A 309 40.18 16.16 36.56
CA ARG A 309 40.91 15.03 37.19
C ARG A 309 41.47 15.23 38.61
N PRO A 310 41.77 14.13 39.34
CA PRO A 310 41.82 12.70 38.96
C PRO A 310 40.51 11.93 39.10
#